data_AF-A0A9E8MX72-F1
#
_entry.id   AF-A0A9E8MX72-F1
#
_cell.length_a   1.000
_cell.length_b   1.000
_cell.length_c   1.000
_cell.angle_alpha   90.00
_cell.angle_beta   90.00
_cell.angle_gamma   90.00
#
_symmetry.space_group_name_H-M   'P 1'
#
loop_
_entity.id
_entity.type
_entity.pdbx_description
1 polymer ?
#
loop_
_entity_poly.entity_id
_entity_poly.type
_entity_poly.pdbx_seq_one_letter_code
_entity_poly.pdbx_strand_id
1 'polypeptide(L)'
;MYVQDGNSCVISTPLTITIATDPIPSGLTISGLSQCPSATNDYTFTVNVGSGVSPYEYSIGSGFQSSPTFTVNASGSYIVTVRDANGCTNTVPVDILPALQFSADITTLPSCSNDDGEITVTGSGGSRYL
;
A
#
# COMPACT_ATOMS: atom_id res chain seq x y z
N MET A 1 -18.77 3.71 42.00
CA MET A 1 -18.70 4.29 43.37
C MET A 1 -20.13 4.61 43.76
N TYR A 2 -20.63 4.12 44.90
CA TYR A 2 -21.96 4.50 45.42
C TYR A 2 -21.79 5.32 46.68
N VAL A 3 -22.59 6.37 46.83
CA VAL A 3 -22.63 7.22 48.02
C VAL A 3 -23.99 6.98 48.65
N GLN A 4 -24.02 6.49 49.88
CA GLN A 4 -25.25 6.30 50.66
C GLN A 4 -25.21 7.29 51.82
N ASP A 5 -26.24 8.13 51.94
CA ASP A 5 -26.39 9.00 53.10
C ASP A 5 -26.99 8.23 54.29
N GLY A 6 -27.01 8.88 55.47
CA GLY A 6 -27.52 8.30 56.72
C GLY A 6 -29.00 7.91 56.71
N ASN A 7 -29.73 8.17 55.62
CA ASN A 7 -31.15 7.86 55.45
C ASN A 7 -31.39 6.70 54.47
N SER A 8 -30.36 5.92 54.14
CA SER A 8 -30.44 4.76 53.23
C SER A 8 -30.90 5.09 51.81
N CYS A 9 -30.85 6.37 51.40
CA CYS A 9 -31.08 6.75 50.02
C CYS A 9 -29.85 6.37 49.19
N VAL A 10 -30.04 5.48 48.22
CA VAL A 10 -29.02 5.08 47.26
C VAL A 10 -29.38 5.63 45.88
N ILE A 11 -28.69 6.68 45.45
CA ILE A 11 -28.70 7.06 44.04
C ILE A 11 -27.80 6.06 43.31
N SER A 12 -28.44 5.13 42.60
CA SER A 12 -27.76 3.99 41.97
C SER A 12 -27.48 4.18 40.48
N THR A 13 -27.77 5.34 39.87
CA THR A 13 -27.44 5.58 38.46
C THR A 13 -25.93 5.55 38.30
N PRO A 14 -25.34 4.48 37.73
CA PRO A 14 -23.92 4.48 37.50
C PRO A 14 -23.65 5.50 36.40
N LEU A 15 -22.81 6.49 36.67
CA LEU A 15 -22.22 7.29 35.61
C LEU A 15 -21.39 6.33 34.76
N THR A 16 -21.91 5.97 33.58
CA THR A 16 -21.17 5.14 32.64
C THR A 16 -20.05 5.99 32.06
N ILE A 17 -18.86 5.90 32.66
CA ILE A 17 -17.63 6.41 32.06
C ILE A 17 -17.31 5.48 30.89
N THR A 18 -17.66 5.89 29.69
CA THR A 18 -17.20 5.23 28.46
C THR A 18 -15.74 5.61 28.26
N ILE A 19 -14.82 4.70 28.59
CA ILE A 19 -13.43 4.82 28.15
C ILE A 19 -13.47 4.61 26.63
N ALA A 20 -13.12 5.64 25.86
CA ALA A 20 -13.00 5.51 24.42
C ALA A 20 -11.92 4.47 24.12
N THR A 21 -12.30 3.39 23.43
CA THR A 21 -11.33 2.42 22.91
C THR A 21 -10.51 3.10 21.83
N ASP A 22 -9.20 2.89 21.87
CA ASP A 22 -8.30 3.38 20.82
C ASP A 22 -8.65 2.74 19.47
N PRO A 23 -9.06 3.53 18.46
CA PRO A 23 -9.44 2.98 17.17
C PRO A 23 -8.20 2.52 16.39
N ILE A 24 -8.12 1.23 16.09
CA ILE A 24 -7.08 0.68 15.20
C ILE A 24 -7.10 1.43 13.85
N PRO A 25 -5.94 1.76 13.27
CA PRO A 25 -5.87 2.39 11.96
C PRO A 25 -6.66 1.60 10.91
N SER A 26 -7.56 2.25 10.18
CA SER A 26 -8.43 1.57 9.21
C SER A 26 -8.65 2.41 7.95
N GLY A 27 -9.32 1.82 6.95
CA GLY A 27 -9.51 2.47 5.64
C GLY A 27 -8.19 2.69 4.88
N LEU A 28 -7.22 1.79 5.07
CA LEU A 28 -5.93 1.87 4.41
C LEU A 28 -6.10 1.68 2.91
N THR A 29 -5.66 2.66 2.12
CA THR A 29 -5.73 2.61 0.66
C THR A 29 -4.43 3.08 0.03
N ILE A 30 -4.18 2.63 -1.19
CA ILE A 30 -2.99 2.98 -1.97
C ILE A 30 -3.41 3.89 -3.11
N SER A 31 -2.68 4.98 -3.31
CA SER A 31 -2.87 5.91 -4.41
C SER A 31 -1.53 6.24 -5.08
N GLY A 32 -1.60 6.75 -6.32
CA GLY A 32 -0.42 7.18 -7.06
C GLY A 32 0.48 6.05 -7.60
N LEU A 33 0.13 4.78 -7.36
CA LEU A 33 0.89 3.64 -7.88
C LEU A 33 0.77 3.57 -9.41
N SER A 34 1.90 3.75 -10.08
CA SER A 34 2.08 3.41 -11.49
C SER A 34 2.63 1.99 -11.60
N GLN A 35 2.05 1.16 -12.47
CA GLN A 35 2.60 -0.17 -12.82
C GLN A 35 3.76 -0.07 -13.83
N CYS A 36 4.02 1.13 -14.35
CA CYS A 36 5.20 1.42 -15.15
C CYS A 36 6.28 2.04 -14.24
N PRO A 37 7.52 1.53 -14.28
CA PRO A 37 8.61 2.16 -13.55
C PRO A 37 8.93 3.55 -14.12
N SER A 38 9.50 4.41 -13.28
CA SER A 38 10.10 5.68 -13.70
C SER A 38 11.31 5.47 -14.63
N ALA A 39 11.86 6.55 -15.18
CA ALA A 39 13.10 6.52 -15.94
C ALA A 39 14.31 5.98 -15.14
N THR A 40 14.22 5.95 -13.80
CA THR A 40 15.24 5.41 -12.89
C THR A 40 14.94 4.00 -12.38
N ASN A 41 13.91 3.33 -12.95
CA ASN A 41 13.40 2.02 -12.51
C ASN A 41 12.73 2.01 -11.13
N ASP A 42 12.19 3.14 -10.71
CA ASP A 42 11.51 3.27 -9.43
C ASP A 42 9.98 3.24 -9.58
N TYR A 43 9.31 2.64 -8.60
CA TYR A 43 7.87 2.67 -8.41
C TYR A 43 7.54 3.49 -7.17
N THR A 44 6.59 4.40 -7.30
CA THR A 44 6.15 5.26 -6.20
C THR A 44 4.69 4.99 -5.88
N PHE A 45 4.37 4.98 -4.59
CA PHE A 45 2.98 4.90 -4.12
C PHE A 45 2.83 5.63 -2.79
N THR A 46 1.62 6.08 -2.50
CA THR A 46 1.27 6.77 -1.26
C THR A 46 0.19 6.02 -0.52
N VAL A 47 0.35 5.90 0.79
CA VAL A 47 -0.57 5.21 1.68
C VAL A 47 -1.49 6.24 2.34
N ASN A 48 -2.80 6.03 2.25
CA ASN A 48 -3.79 6.88 2.89
C ASN A 48 -4.46 6.14 4.04
N VAL A 49 -4.67 6.82 5.16
CA VAL A 49 -5.29 6.28 6.37
C VAL A 49 -6.66 6.93 6.55
N GLY A 50 -7.73 6.13 6.66
CA GLY A 50 -9.09 6.63 6.81
C GLY A 50 -9.46 6.99 8.25
N SER A 51 -9.03 6.17 9.22
CA SER A 51 -9.24 6.41 10.66
C SER A 51 -8.05 5.94 11.48
N GLY A 52 -7.94 6.42 12.72
CA GLY A 52 -6.86 6.11 13.67
C GLY A 52 -6.44 7.36 14.44
N VAL A 53 -5.38 7.27 15.23
CA VAL A 53 -4.86 8.40 16.02
C VAL A 53 -3.56 8.95 15.43
N SER A 54 -3.65 10.10 14.75
CA SER A 54 -2.48 10.82 14.22
C SER A 54 -1.53 11.28 15.35
N PRO A 55 -0.20 11.35 15.12
CA PRO A 55 0.54 11.06 13.88
C PRO A 55 0.64 9.57 13.53
N TYR A 56 0.79 9.29 12.23
CA TYR A 56 1.02 7.94 11.71
C TYR A 56 2.47 7.75 11.27
N GLU A 57 2.94 6.51 11.40
CA GLU A 57 4.20 6.03 10.86
C GLU A 57 3.96 4.84 9.94
N TYR A 58 4.80 4.70 8.93
CA TYR A 58 4.67 3.72 7.87
C TYR A 58 5.95 2.92 7.72
N SER A 59 5.87 1.62 7.42
CA SER A 59 7.02 0.75 7.19
C SER A 59 6.71 -0.30 6.15
N ILE A 60 7.64 -0.58 5.23
CA ILE A 60 7.59 -1.73 4.32
C ILE A 60 8.53 -2.86 4.75
N GLY A 61 8.96 -2.86 6.02
CA GLY A 61 9.91 -3.83 6.58
C GLY A 61 11.34 -3.31 6.76
N SER A 62 11.64 -2.07 6.32
CA SER A 62 12.96 -1.42 6.44
C SER A 62 13.06 -0.39 7.57
N GLY A 63 12.00 -0.22 8.37
CA GLY A 63 11.92 0.78 9.45
C GLY A 63 10.71 1.69 9.29
N PHE A 64 10.32 2.33 10.39
CA PHE A 64 9.20 3.27 10.39
C PHE A 64 9.65 4.67 9.94
N GLN A 65 8.85 5.29 9.09
CA GLN A 65 9.01 6.67 8.61
C GLN A 65 7.69 7.43 8.73
N SER A 66 7.75 8.76 8.90
CA SER A 66 6.55 9.61 8.96
C SER A 66 5.95 9.92 7.59
N SER A 67 6.73 9.75 6.52
CA SER A 67 6.27 9.96 5.14
C SER A 67 5.36 8.80 4.71
N PRO A 68 4.15 9.07 4.19
CA PRO A 68 3.26 8.04 3.66
C PRO A 68 3.68 7.55 2.25
N THR A 69 4.66 8.20 1.63
CA THR A 69 5.12 7.88 0.28
C THR A 69 6.33 6.97 0.32
N PHE A 70 6.28 5.91 -0.48
CA PHE A 70 7.36 4.95 -0.67
C PHE A 70 7.86 4.98 -2.11
N THR A 71 9.16 4.74 -2.25
CA THR A 71 9.84 4.50 -3.52
C THR A 71 10.54 3.15 -3.43
N VAL A 72 10.23 2.24 -4.36
CA VAL A 72 10.86 0.91 -4.45
C VAL A 72 11.39 0.67 -5.85
N ASN A 73 12.48 -0.08 -5.98
CA ASN A 73 13.21 -0.27 -7.23
C ASN A 73 12.94 -1.64 -7.92
N ALA A 74 11.94 -2.38 -7.44
CA ALA A 74 11.61 -3.70 -7.95
C ALA A 74 10.09 -3.90 -7.99
N SER A 75 9.64 -4.70 -8.96
CA SER A 75 8.30 -5.29 -8.95
C SER A 75 8.23 -6.39 -7.90
N GLY A 76 7.05 -6.59 -7.30
CA GLY A 76 6.80 -7.59 -6.28
C GLY A 76 5.63 -7.21 -5.38
N SER A 77 5.35 -8.07 -4.40
CA SER A 77 4.35 -7.81 -3.37
C SER A 77 5.02 -7.20 -2.14
N TYR A 78 4.53 -6.04 -1.72
CA TYR A 78 4.97 -5.33 -0.53
C TYR A 78 3.83 -5.30 0.50
N ILE A 79 4.17 -5.34 1.78
CA ILE A 79 3.20 -5.16 2.87
C ILE A 79 3.61 -3.89 3.62
N VAL A 80 2.76 -2.87 3.54
CA VAL A 80 2.94 -1.65 4.33
C VAL A 80 2.30 -1.88 5.69
N THR A 81 3.05 -1.66 6.76
CA THR A 81 2.56 -1.55 8.13
C THR A 81 2.37 -0.08 8.48
N VAL A 82 1.17 0.28 8.92
CA VAL A 82 0.82 1.60 9.45
C VAL A 82 0.73 1.48 10.96
N ARG A 83 1.39 2.38 11.69
CA ARG A 83 1.34 2.52 13.14
C ARG A 83 0.82 3.90 13.50
N ASP A 84 -0.05 3.99 14.49
CA ASP A 84 -0.55 5.27 15.00
C ASP A 84 0.18 5.74 16.26
N ALA A 85 -0.19 6.91 16.77
CA ALA A 85 0.44 7.54 17.93
C ALA A 85 0.31 6.73 19.23
N ASN A 86 -0.72 5.90 19.32
CA ASN A 86 -0.99 5.04 20.47
C ASN A 86 -0.34 3.66 20.33
N GLY A 87 0.30 3.38 19.19
CA GLY A 87 1.03 2.15 18.92
C GLY A 87 0.17 1.04 18.29
N CYS A 88 -1.09 1.31 17.94
CA CYS A 88 -1.92 0.37 17.20
C CYS A 88 -1.40 0.25 15.76
N THR A 89 -1.42 -0.98 15.22
CA THR A 89 -0.89 -1.28 13.88
C THR A 89 -1.92 -1.95 12.99
N ASN A 90 -1.85 -1.66 11.70
CA ASN A 90 -2.59 -2.37 10.66
C ASN A 90 -1.76 -2.41 9.36
N THR A 91 -2.10 -3.30 8.44
CA THR A 91 -1.33 -3.53 7.22
C THR A 91 -2.16 -3.38 5.95
N VAL A 92 -1.52 -2.93 4.87
CA VAL A 92 -2.11 -2.89 3.52
C VAL A 92 -1.14 -3.51 2.50
N PRO A 93 -1.60 -4.45 1.66
CA PRO A 93 -0.77 -5.01 0.60
C PRO A 93 -0.65 -4.04 -0.58
N VAL A 94 0.50 -4.10 -1.27
CA VAL A 94 0.79 -3.36 -2.49
C VAL A 94 1.42 -4.33 -3.49
N ASP A 95 0.73 -4.57 -4.61
CA ASP A 95 1.24 -5.44 -5.67
C ASP A 95 1.75 -4.60 -6.85
N ILE A 96 3.05 -4.70 -7.11
CA ILE A 96 3.73 -4.07 -8.23
C ILE A 96 4.05 -5.14 -9.26
N LEU A 97 3.43 -5.03 -10.41
CA LEU A 97 3.50 -6.03 -11.46
C LEU A 97 4.77 -5.84 -12.29
N PRO A 98 5.36 -6.91 -12.83
CA PRO A 98 6.50 -6.80 -13.72
C PRO A 98 6.18 -5.93 -14.93
N ALA A 99 7.09 -5.02 -15.28
CA ALA A 99 6.98 -4.22 -16.49
C ALA A 99 6.91 -5.13 -17.73
N LEU A 100 6.18 -4.66 -18.75
CA LEU A 100 6.13 -5.32 -20.04
C LEU A 100 7.48 -5.15 -20.75
N GLN A 101 8.10 -6.28 -21.11
CA GLN A 101 9.33 -6.34 -21.87
C GLN A 101 9.02 -6.85 -23.27
N PHE A 102 9.72 -6.31 -24.27
CA PHE A 102 9.67 -6.80 -25.65
C PHE A 102 11.10 -7.03 -26.14
N SER A 103 11.32 -8.16 -26.81
CA SER A 103 12.49 -8.41 -27.65
C SER A 103 12.04 -8.44 -29.09
N ALA A 104 12.76 -7.73 -29.97
CA ALA A 104 12.58 -7.82 -31.40
C ALA A 104 13.85 -8.40 -31.99
N ASP A 105 13.72 -9.56 -32.64
CA ASP A 105 14.81 -10.29 -33.26
C ASP A 105 14.57 -10.36 -34.76
N ILE A 106 15.61 -10.02 -35.55
CA ILE A 106 15.58 -10.16 -37.00
C ILE A 106 15.80 -11.64 -37.30
N THR A 107 14.76 -12.33 -37.76
CA THR A 107 14.83 -13.76 -38.06
C THR A 107 15.31 -14.00 -39.49
N THR A 108 15.02 -13.10 -40.43
CA THR A 108 15.57 -13.13 -41.78
C THR A 108 15.90 -11.73 -42.29
N LEU A 109 17.07 -11.59 -42.91
CA LEU A 109 17.44 -10.38 -43.64
C LEU A 109 16.80 -10.40 -45.04
N PRO A 110 16.25 -9.28 -45.52
CA PRO A 110 15.68 -9.22 -46.85
C PRO A 110 16.77 -9.44 -47.92
N SER A 111 16.46 -10.25 -48.91
CA SER A 111 17.31 -10.49 -50.07
C SER A 111 17.18 -9.34 -51.08
N CYS A 112 18.23 -9.05 -51.86
CA CYS A 112 18.22 -7.93 -52.83
C CYS A 112 17.18 -8.07 -53.95
N SER A 113 16.46 -9.20 -54.01
CA SER A 113 15.55 -9.53 -55.09
C SER A 113 14.12 -9.77 -54.61
N ASN A 114 13.88 -9.92 -53.31
CA ASN A 114 12.57 -10.14 -52.71
C ASN A 114 12.46 -9.38 -51.38
N ASP A 115 11.29 -8.81 -51.08
CA ASP A 115 11.00 -8.20 -49.77
C ASP A 115 10.67 -9.28 -48.72
N ASP A 116 11.60 -10.20 -48.46
CA ASP A 116 11.41 -11.42 -47.63
C ASP A 116 12.00 -11.32 -46.21
N GLY A 117 12.31 -10.11 -45.76
CA GLY A 117 12.78 -9.86 -44.39
C GLY A 117 11.68 -10.09 -43.36
N GLU A 118 12.02 -10.81 -42.29
CA GLU A 118 11.12 -11.13 -41.19
C GLU A 118 11.71 -10.62 -39.87
N ILE A 119 10.85 -9.99 -39.08
CA ILE A 119 11.15 -9.57 -37.71
C ILE A 119 10.17 -10.31 -36.81
N THR A 120 10.70 -11.10 -35.88
CA THR A 120 9.89 -11.71 -34.83
C THR A 120 9.94 -10.82 -33.60
N VAL A 121 8.77 -10.42 -33.13
CA VAL A 121 8.63 -9.67 -31.87
C VAL A 121 8.06 -10.61 -30.82
N THR A 122 8.78 -10.77 -29.72
CA THR A 122 8.32 -11.51 -28.54
C THR A 122 8.07 -10.54 -27.39
N GLY A 123 6.90 -10.64 -26.75
CA GLY A 123 6.56 -9.89 -25.54
C GLY A 123 6.56 -10.81 -24.32
N SER A 124 7.13 -10.35 -23.20
CA SER A 124 7.15 -11.05 -21.92
C SER A 124 6.89 -10.07 -20.77
N GLY A 125 6.20 -10.51 -19.72
CA GLY A 125 5.77 -9.63 -18.63
C GLY A 125 4.50 -8.83 -18.97
N GLY A 126 4.25 -7.76 -18.21
CA GLY A 126 2.98 -7.02 -18.28
C GLY A 126 1.81 -7.80 -17.68
N SER A 127 0.80 -7.09 -17.19
CA SER A 127 -0.42 -7.69 -16.65
C SER A 127 -1.64 -7.10 -17.34
N ARG A 128 -2.61 -7.95 -17.66
CA ARG A 128 -3.90 -7.49 -18.18
C ARG A 128 -4.63 -6.76 -17.05
N TYR A 129 -4.70 -5.43 -17.12
CA TYR A 129 -5.62 -4.68 -16.28
C TYR A 129 -7.03 -4.90 -16.85
N LEU A 130 -7.90 -5.50 -16.05
CA LEU A 130 -9.32 -5.76 -16.37
C LEU A 130 -10.17 -4.55 -16.01
#